data_AF-A0AA47NPB2-F1
#
_entry.id   AF-A0AA47NPB2-F1
#
_cell.length_a   1.000
_cell.length_b   1.000
_cell.length_c   1.000
_cell.angle_alpha   90.00
_cell.angle_beta   90.00
_cell.angle_gamma   90.00
#
_symmetry.space_group_name_H-M   'P 1'
#
loop_
_entity.id
_entity.type
_entity.pdbx_description
1 polymer ?
#
loop_
_entity_poly.entity_id
_entity_poly.type
_entity_poly.pdbx_seq_one_letter_code
_entity_poly.pdbx_strand_id
1 'polypeptide(L)'
;MELQSFTSRDLTELNPDIVRGLTEFERKLAEHFERVEIQGKRSRKVPVLLTPDMIAAMDLLMKSRKIYQVHKENVYMFAWPDPFPITEAPTAFARHDICVHREFYRVPESILHLAKVSKQLIAIEKGRLPYLQGKGLDDIEVNPEGEI
;
A
#
# COMPACT_ATOMS: atom_id res chain seq x y z
N MET A 1 7.70 -6.55 4.65
CA MET A 1 9.03 -6.57 3.99
C MET A 1 10.03 -7.12 4.99
N GLU A 2 10.72 -8.20 4.63
CA GLU A 2 11.76 -8.81 5.47
C GLU A 2 13.09 -8.08 5.28
N LEU A 3 13.93 -8.07 6.32
CA LEU A 3 15.27 -7.50 6.26
C LEU A 3 16.12 -8.16 5.17
N GLN A 4 15.98 -9.48 5.01
CA GLN A 4 16.72 -10.22 4.00
C GLN A 4 16.35 -9.77 2.58
N SER A 5 15.06 -9.53 2.32
CA SER A 5 14.59 -9.05 1.01
C SER A 5 15.16 -7.68 0.64
N PHE A 6 15.41 -6.81 1.63
CA PHE A 6 16.02 -5.50 1.41
C PHE A 6 17.55 -5.60 1.27
N THR A 7 18.21 -6.41 2.09
CA THR A 7 19.68 -6.61 2.03
C THR A 7 20.11 -7.37 0.78
N SER A 8 19.29 -8.32 0.29
CA SER A 8 19.54 -9.08 -0.93
C SER A 8 19.10 -8.34 -2.20
N ARG A 9 18.85 -7.03 -2.12
CA ARG A 9 18.47 -6.25 -3.30
C ARG A 9 19.55 -6.35 -4.35
N ASP A 10 19.09 -6.51 -5.59
CA ASP A 10 19.97 -6.63 -6.73
C ASP A 10 20.51 -5.25 -7.07
N LEU A 11 21.78 -5.02 -6.71
CA LEU A 11 22.52 -3.79 -7.04
C LEU A 11 23.24 -3.93 -8.39
N THR A 12 23.01 -5.01 -9.13
CA THR A 12 23.66 -5.18 -10.44
C THR A 12 23.19 -4.10 -11.41
N GLU A 13 24.15 -3.60 -12.19
CA GLU A 13 23.87 -2.65 -13.26
C GLU A 13 22.87 -3.25 -14.26
N LEU A 14 22.00 -2.40 -14.82
CA LEU A 14 21.03 -2.85 -15.81
C LEU A 14 21.74 -3.56 -16.97
N ASN A 15 21.19 -4.69 -17.39
CA ASN A 15 21.71 -5.43 -18.53
C ASN A 15 21.75 -4.50 -19.77
N PRO A 16 22.90 -4.36 -20.45
CA PRO A 16 23.07 -3.44 -21.57
C PRO A 16 22.10 -3.71 -22.73
N ASP A 17 21.64 -4.95 -22.91
CA ASP A 17 20.64 -5.29 -23.93
C ASP A 17 19.27 -4.71 -23.62
N ILE A 18 18.91 -4.58 -22.34
CA ILE A 18 17.67 -3.94 -21.90
C ILE A 18 17.79 -2.43 -22.06
N VAL A 19 18.92 -1.84 -21.65
CA VAL A 19 19.19 -0.40 -21.75
C VAL A 19 19.08 0.10 -23.20
N ARG A 20 19.51 -0.72 -24.18
CA ARG A 20 19.41 -0.38 -25.61
C ARG A 20 17.97 -0.25 -26.10
N GLY A 21 17.01 -0.94 -25.47
CA GLY A 21 15.59 -0.89 -25.81
C GLY A 21 14.79 0.19 -25.09
N LEU A 22 15.39 0.87 -24.10
CA LEU A 22 14.72 1.89 -23.29
C LEU A 22 14.88 3.29 -23.90
N THR A 23 13.87 4.12 -23.71
CA THR A 23 13.95 5.55 -24.02
C THR A 23 14.90 6.28 -23.07
N GLU A 24 15.37 7.47 -23.43
CA GLU A 24 16.27 8.25 -22.57
C GLU A 24 15.65 8.57 -21.20
N PHE A 25 14.33 8.75 -21.16
CA PHE A 25 13.60 8.99 -19.92
C PHE A 25 13.52 7.73 -19.07
N GLU A 26 13.17 6.59 -19.65
CA GLU A 26 13.12 5.31 -18.93
C GLU A 26 14.48 4.89 -18.40
N ARG A 27 15.57 5.17 -19.15
CA ARG A 27 16.94 4.95 -18.67
C ARG A 27 17.22 5.77 -17.41
N LYS A 28 16.87 7.07 -17.42
CA LYS A 28 17.03 7.94 -16.24
C LYS A 28 16.18 7.47 -15.05
N LEU A 29 14.97 6.96 -15.30
CA LEU A 29 14.14 6.39 -14.23
C LEU A 29 14.76 5.10 -13.69
N ALA A 30 15.22 4.20 -14.56
CA ALA A 30 15.83 2.94 -14.16
C ALA A 30 17.13 3.14 -13.37
N GLU A 31 17.89 4.20 -13.66
CA GLU A 31 19.06 4.60 -12.88
C GLU A 31 18.68 5.25 -11.54
N HIS A 32 17.53 5.93 -11.45
CA HIS A 32 17.11 6.63 -10.25
C HIS A 32 16.42 5.75 -9.21
N PHE A 33 15.64 4.75 -9.64
CA PHE A 33 14.87 3.90 -8.75
C PHE A 33 15.56 2.54 -8.55
N GLU A 34 15.70 2.11 -7.29
CA GLU A 34 16.14 0.74 -7.01
C GLU A 34 14.94 -0.20 -6.91
N ARG A 35 15.14 -1.43 -7.41
CA ARG A 35 14.13 -2.49 -7.36
C ARG A 35 14.36 -3.41 -6.17
N VAL A 36 13.35 -3.55 -5.31
CA VAL A 36 13.33 -4.51 -4.20
C VAL A 36 12.23 -5.54 -4.42
N GLU A 37 12.56 -6.83 -4.32
CA GLU A 37 11.57 -7.90 -4.42
C GLU A 37 10.94 -8.19 -3.05
N ILE A 38 9.61 -8.09 -2.96
CA ILE A 38 8.86 -8.47 -1.76
C ILE A 38 8.02 -9.72 -2.01
N GLN A 39 7.70 -10.46 -0.95
CA GLN A 39 6.75 -11.57 -1.01
C GLN A 39 5.32 -11.02 -1.05
N GLY A 40 4.62 -11.28 -2.16
CA GLY A 40 3.21 -11.01 -2.33
C GLY A 40 2.31 -12.17 -1.92
N LYS A 41 1.03 -12.11 -2.30
CA LYS A 41 0.06 -13.18 -2.02
C LYS A 41 0.46 -14.48 -2.73
N ARG A 42 0.20 -15.62 -2.09
CA ARG A 42 0.50 -16.97 -2.59
C ARG A 42 1.99 -17.13 -2.97
N SER A 43 2.88 -16.51 -2.21
CA SER A 43 4.34 -16.58 -2.39
C SER A 43 4.83 -16.10 -3.76
N ARG A 44 4.05 -15.25 -4.43
CA ARG A 44 4.49 -14.59 -5.66
C ARG A 44 5.38 -13.42 -5.31
N LYS A 45 6.57 -13.36 -5.89
CA LYS A 45 7.45 -12.19 -5.74
C LYS A 45 6.87 -11.00 -6.49
N VAL A 46 6.88 -9.84 -5.83
CA VAL A 46 6.40 -8.56 -6.38
C VAL A 46 7.56 -7.57 -6.34
N PRO A 47 7.98 -6.99 -7.48
CA PRO A 47 8.98 -5.94 -7.49
C PRO A 47 8.36 -4.62 -7.02
N VAL A 48 9.09 -3.90 -6.17
CA VAL A 48 8.76 -2.55 -5.70
C VAL A 48 9.91 -1.62 -6.06
N LEU A 49 9.60 -0.47 -6.64
CA LEU A 49 10.57 0.57 -6.97
C LEU A 49 10.65 1.56 -5.81
N LEU A 50 11.85 1.82 -5.32
CA LEU A 50 12.11 2.75 -4.21
C LEU A 50 12.97 3.90 -4.69
N THR A 51 12.67 5.12 -4.21
CA THR A 51 13.51 6.29 -4.45
C THR A 51 14.75 6.26 -3.55
N PRO A 52 15.82 6.98 -3.93
CA PRO A 52 17.04 7.10 -3.10
C PRO A 52 16.75 7.61 -1.68
N ASP A 53 15.79 8.54 -1.54
CA ASP A 53 15.37 9.08 -0.24
C ASP A 53 14.72 8.00 0.63
N MET A 54 13.86 7.17 0.03
CA MET A 54 13.23 6.06 0.73
C MET A 54 14.28 5.04 1.17
N ILE A 55 15.27 4.76 0.33
CA ILE A 55 16.37 3.85 0.66
C ILE A 55 17.20 4.40 1.82
N ALA A 56 17.51 5.69 1.82
CA ALA A 56 18.21 6.32 2.93
C ALA A 56 17.39 6.19 4.24
N ALA A 57 16.07 6.40 4.17
CA ALA A 57 15.19 6.18 5.31
C ALA A 57 15.17 4.71 5.78
N MET A 58 15.13 3.76 4.84
CA MET A 58 15.23 2.33 5.12
C MET A 58 16.53 1.97 5.85
N ASP A 59 17.66 2.50 5.38
CA ASP A 59 18.97 2.30 6.02
C ASP A 59 19.02 2.91 7.42
N LEU A 60 18.38 4.07 7.63
CA LEU A 60 18.23 4.69 8.94
C LEU A 60 17.40 3.80 9.89
N LEU A 61 16.30 3.22 9.41
CA LEU A 61 15.48 2.30 10.20
C LEU A 61 16.30 1.09 10.65
N MET A 62 17.07 0.46 9.76
CA MET A 62 17.94 -0.66 10.11
C MET A 62 18.99 -0.29 11.16
N LYS A 63 19.61 0.89 11.06
CA LYS A 63 20.59 1.38 12.04
C LYS A 63 19.95 1.62 13.41
N SER A 64 18.76 2.23 13.43
CA SER A 64 18.02 2.53 14.66
C SER A 64 17.51 1.29 15.40
N ARG A 65 17.44 0.12 14.74
CA ARG A 65 16.95 -1.13 15.31
C ARG A 65 17.66 -1.54 16.61
N LYS A 66 18.97 -1.29 16.71
CA LYS A 66 19.77 -1.55 17.93
C LYS A 66 19.40 -0.60 19.06
N ILE A 67 19.12 0.66 18.74
CA ILE A 67 18.83 1.73 19.69
C ILE A 67 17.50 1.44 20.39
N TYR A 68 16.49 1.06 19.60
CA TYR A 68 15.14 0.83 20.10
C TYR A 68 14.87 -0.61 20.54
N GLN A 69 15.91 -1.43 20.80
CA GLN A 69 15.76 -2.75 21.43
C GLN A 69 14.79 -3.70 20.72
N VAL A 70 14.70 -3.62 19.39
CA VAL A 70 13.87 -4.58 18.64
C VAL A 70 14.47 -5.99 18.80
N HIS A 71 13.64 -6.96 19.20
CA HIS A 71 14.04 -8.37 19.27
C HIS A 71 14.82 -8.84 18.03
N LYS A 72 15.91 -9.57 18.28
CA LYS A 72 16.82 -10.10 17.24
C LYS A 72 16.14 -11.16 16.36
N GLU A 73 15.09 -11.80 16.87
CA GLU A 73 14.31 -12.84 16.17
C GLU A 73 13.34 -12.27 15.15
N ASN A 74 13.00 -10.97 15.25
CA ASN A 74 12.05 -10.37 14.32
C ASN A 74 12.69 -10.16 12.93
N VAL A 75 12.14 -10.78 11.90
CA VAL A 75 12.72 -10.72 10.54
C VAL A 75 12.26 -9.50 9.72
N TYR A 76 11.34 -8.70 10.24
CA TYR A 76 10.70 -7.61 9.49
C TYR A 76 11.42 -6.28 9.62
N MET A 77 11.41 -5.50 8.54
CA MET A 77 11.99 -4.17 8.44
C MET A 77 11.33 -3.17 9.39
N PHE A 78 10.00 -3.10 9.33
CA PHE A 78 9.17 -2.21 10.15
C PHE A 78 8.76 -2.93 11.43
N ALA A 79 9.76 -3.36 12.18
CA ALA A 79 9.55 -4.05 13.43
C ALA A 79 9.23 -3.04 14.54
N TRP A 80 8.29 -3.42 15.41
CA TRP A 80 7.99 -2.65 16.59
C TRP A 80 9.00 -2.99 17.70
N PRO A 81 9.54 -1.98 18.40
CA PRO A 81 10.39 -2.20 19.57
C PRO A 81 9.59 -2.81 20.70
N ASP A 82 10.19 -3.70 21.49
CA ASP A 82 9.46 -4.35 22.58
C ASP A 82 8.96 -3.32 23.59
N PRO A 83 7.77 -3.54 24.19
CA PRO A 83 7.23 -2.59 25.14
C PRO A 83 8.22 -2.45 26.28
N PHE A 84 8.73 -1.24 26.49
CA PHE A 84 9.21 -0.90 27.82
C PHE A 84 8.07 -1.12 28.80
N PRO A 85 8.31 -1.62 30.02
CA PRO A 85 7.25 -1.96 30.97
C PRO A 85 6.49 -0.75 31.54
N ILE A 86 6.53 0.41 30.87
CA ILE A 86 5.93 1.65 31.33
C ILE A 86 5.29 2.35 30.12
N THR A 87 4.01 2.10 29.86
CA THR A 87 3.05 3.12 29.42
C THR A 87 1.66 2.53 29.26
N GLU A 88 0.72 3.09 30.02
CA GLU A 88 -0.71 2.90 29.89
C GLU A 88 -1.20 3.69 28.66
N ALA A 89 -1.27 3.05 27.49
CA ALA A 89 -1.76 3.54 26.18
C ALA A 89 -0.93 4.68 25.50
N PRO A 90 -0.74 4.71 24.15
CA PRO A 90 -1.71 4.47 23.08
C PRO A 90 -1.15 3.57 21.96
N THR A 91 -0.67 2.37 22.29
CA THR A 91 -0.08 1.43 21.31
C THR A 91 -1.11 0.70 20.45
N ALA A 92 -2.41 0.81 20.77
CA ALA A 92 -3.48 0.14 20.02
C ALA A 92 -3.65 0.66 18.58
N PHE A 93 -3.44 1.96 18.33
CA PHE A 93 -3.56 2.54 16.98
C PHE A 93 -2.35 2.25 16.08
N ALA A 94 -1.17 2.04 16.66
CA ALA A 94 0.05 1.69 15.92
C ALA A 94 0.15 0.18 15.63
N ARG A 95 -0.65 -0.65 16.32
CA ARG A 95 -0.93 -2.01 15.87
C ARG A 95 -1.71 -1.91 14.57
N HIS A 96 -1.06 -2.23 13.46
CA HIS A 96 -1.74 -2.65 12.23
C HIS A 96 -2.42 -4.00 12.48
N ASP A 97 -3.38 -4.02 13.39
CA ASP A 97 -4.28 -5.15 13.51
C ASP A 97 -5.19 -5.17 12.27
N ILE A 98 -5.67 -6.34 11.89
CA ILE A 98 -6.58 -6.47 10.75
C ILE A 98 -7.84 -5.59 10.92
N CYS A 99 -8.18 -5.25 12.16
CA CYS A 99 -9.24 -4.32 12.53
C CYS A 99 -8.98 -2.90 12.02
N VAL A 100 -7.77 -2.35 12.15
CA VAL A 100 -7.44 -0.99 11.67
C VAL A 100 -7.53 -0.92 10.15
N HIS A 101 -7.14 -1.99 9.45
CA HIS A 101 -7.27 -2.07 8.00
C HIS A 101 -8.75 -2.14 7.55
N ARG A 102 -9.62 -2.75 8.35
CA ARG A 102 -11.06 -2.83 8.07
C ARG A 102 -11.78 -1.52 8.36
N GLU A 103 -11.36 -0.81 9.40
CA GLU A 103 -12.03 0.40 9.88
C GLU A 103 -11.55 1.69 9.20
N PHE A 104 -10.25 1.81 8.87
CA PHE A 104 -9.68 3.06 8.34
C PHE A 104 -9.24 2.99 6.87
N TYR A 105 -8.78 1.83 6.39
CA TYR A 105 -8.28 1.69 5.01
C TYR A 105 -9.30 1.10 4.03
N ARG A 106 -10.46 0.64 4.53
CA ARG A 106 -11.59 0.29 3.67
C ARG A 106 -12.35 1.57 3.34
N VAL A 107 -12.74 1.71 2.07
CA VAL A 107 -13.34 2.91 1.46
C VAL A 107 -14.16 3.71 2.47
N PRO A 108 -13.74 4.93 2.84
CA PRO A 108 -14.44 5.72 3.85
C PRO A 108 -15.90 5.94 3.44
N GLU A 109 -16.81 5.92 4.41
CA GLU A 109 -18.25 6.06 4.16
C GLU A 109 -18.61 7.27 3.29
N SER A 110 -17.82 8.35 3.37
CA SER A 110 -17.99 9.54 2.53
C SER A 110 -17.92 9.23 1.03
N ILE A 111 -17.03 8.33 0.60
CA ILE A 111 -16.90 7.92 -0.80
C ILE A 111 -18.07 7.04 -1.22
N LEU A 112 -18.60 6.21 -0.32
CA LEU A 112 -19.78 5.39 -0.59
C LEU A 112 -21.03 6.26 -0.83
N HIS A 113 -21.24 7.29 0.01
CA HIS A 113 -22.34 8.24 -0.17
C HIS A 113 -22.18 9.05 -1.46
N LEU A 114 -20.96 9.51 -1.77
CA LEU A 114 -20.66 10.22 -3.03
C LEU A 114 -20.98 9.35 -4.25
N ALA A 115 -20.58 8.07 -4.23
CA ALA A 115 -20.85 7.12 -5.31
C ALA A 115 -22.35 6.83 -5.48
N LYS A 116 -23.11 6.75 -4.38
CA LYS A 116 -24.57 6.58 -4.42
C LYS A 116 -25.25 7.80 -5.06
N VAL A 117 -24.86 9.01 -4.66
CA VAL A 117 -25.42 10.26 -5.23
C VAL A 117 -25.04 10.43 -6.70
N SER A 118 -23.78 10.17 -7.07
CA SER A 118 -23.34 10.27 -8.47
C SER A 118 -24.04 9.27 -9.38
N LYS A 119 -24.28 8.03 -8.91
CA LYS A 119 -25.05 7.01 -9.66
C LYS A 119 -26.50 7.45 -9.90
N GLN A 120 -27.13 8.14 -8.95
CA GLN A 120 -28.47 8.71 -9.15
C GLN A 120 -28.47 9.82 -10.20
N LEU A 121 -27.49 10.72 -10.17
CA LEU A 121 -27.32 11.76 -11.19
C LEU A 121 -27.17 11.17 -12.60
N ILE A 122 -26.34 10.14 -12.75
CA ILE A 122 -26.13 9.43 -14.03
C ILE A 122 -27.41 8.69 -14.46
N ALA A 123 -28.18 8.12 -13.52
CA ALA A 123 -29.46 7.46 -13.79
C ALA A 123 -30.52 8.41 -14.36
N ILE A 124 -30.56 9.63 -13.80
CA ILE A 124 -31.45 10.72 -14.22
C ILE A 124 -31.07 11.16 -15.63
N GLU A 125 -29.79 11.37 -15.90
CA GLU A 125 -29.28 11.76 -17.23
C GLU A 125 -29.62 10.71 -18.30
N LYS A 126 -29.56 9.42 -17.95
CA LYS A 126 -29.91 8.31 -18.85
C LYS A 126 -31.41 8.05 -18.97
N GLY A 127 -32.26 8.84 -18.32
CA GLY A 127 -33.73 8.73 -18.41
C GLY A 127 -34.31 7.48 -17.77
N ARG A 128 -33.55 6.76 -16.94
CA ARG A 128 -34.00 5.52 -16.30
C ARG A 128 -34.47 5.73 -14.84
N LEU A 129 -35.24 6.78 -14.60
CA LEU A 129 -35.85 7.09 -13.29
C LEU A 129 -36.73 5.97 -12.66
N PRO A 130 -37.49 5.14 -13.41
CA PRO A 130 -38.44 4.21 -12.80
C PRO A 130 -37.83 3.15 -11.89
N TYR A 131 -36.55 2.77 -12.08
CA TYR A 131 -35.90 1.75 -11.25
C TYR A 131 -35.44 2.24 -9.87
N LEU A 132 -35.41 3.56 -9.66
CA LEU A 132 -35.04 4.19 -8.38
C LEU A 132 -36.26 4.63 -7.57
N GLN A 133 -37.45 4.64 -8.19
CA GLN A 133 -38.64 5.19 -7.58
C GLN A 133 -39.13 4.28 -6.44
N GLY A 134 -39.01 4.75 -5.20
CA GLY A 134 -39.46 4.04 -4.00
C GLY A 134 -38.39 3.25 -3.23
N LYS A 135 -37.12 3.28 -3.67
CA LYS A 135 -36.00 2.66 -2.93
C LYS A 135 -35.29 3.66 -2.02
N GLY A 136 -34.90 3.23 -0.81
CA GLY A 136 -34.10 4.03 0.10
C GLY A 136 -32.63 4.08 -0.32
N LEU A 137 -31.85 5.01 0.28
CA LEU A 137 -30.42 5.16 0.03
C LEU A 137 -29.60 3.91 0.40
N ASP A 138 -30.10 3.08 1.33
CA ASP A 138 -29.43 1.87 1.79
C ASP A 138 -29.67 0.66 0.88
N ASP A 139 -30.71 0.69 0.05
CA ASP A 139 -31.08 -0.40 -0.88
C ASP A 139 -30.33 -0.34 -2.22
N ILE A 140 -29.44 0.63 -2.39
CA ILE A 140 -28.69 0.86 -3.63
C ILE A 140 -27.32 0.19 -3.52
N GLU A 141 -27.19 -0.99 -4.12
CA GLU A 141 -25.92 -1.72 -4.20
C GLU A 141 -24.94 -1.04 -5.17
N VAL A 142 -23.71 -0.83 -4.68
CA VAL A 142 -22.59 -0.29 -5.45
C VAL A 142 -21.77 -1.46 -5.97
N ASN A 143 -22.10 -1.93 -7.18
CA ASN A 143 -21.31 -2.97 -7.84
C ASN A 143 -20.03 -2.34 -8.41
N PRO A 144 -18.82 -2.86 -8.09
CA PRO A 144 -17.55 -2.25 -8.50
C PRO A 144 -17.24 -2.29 -10.00
N GLU A 145 -18.02 -3.00 -10.81
CA GLU A 145 -17.74 -3.16 -12.25
C GLU A 145 -18.32 -2.06 -13.15
N GLY A 146 -19.00 -1.05 -12.58
CA GLY A 146 -19.42 0.12 -13.37
C GLY A 146 -20.46 -0.16 -14.47
N GLU A 147 -20.92 -1.41 -14.62
CA GLU A 147 -22.06 -1.73 -15.47
C GLU A 147 -23.38 -1.40 -14.76
N ILE A 148 -24.26 -0.76 -15.53
CA ILE A 148 -25.61 -0.32 -15.13
C ILE A 148 -26.64 -1.27 -15.71
#